data_AF-A0A8T4HEF2-F1
#
_entry.id   AF-A0A8T4HEF2-F1
#
_cell.length_a   1.000
_cell.length_b   1.000
_cell.length_c   1.000
_cell.angle_alpha   90.00
_cell.angle_beta   90.00
_cell.angle_gamma   90.00
#
_symmetry.space_group_name_H-M   'P 1'
#
loop_
_entity.id
_entity.type
_entity.pdbx_description
1 polymer ?
#
loop_
_entity_poly.entity_id
_entity_poly.type
_entity_poly.pdbx_seq_one_letter_code
_entity_poly.pdbx_strand_id
1 'polypeptide(L)' 'MGEVFVFLNRSPTHVKLLHWEKGGFVLYYKRLESGTFLAPHTKQRVVLE' A
#
# COMPACT_ATOMS: atom_id res chain seq x y z
N MET A 1 -1.73 -13.11 -10.92
CA MET A 1 -0.45 -12.93 -10.21
C MET A 1 0.03 -11.50 -10.41
N GLY A 2 -0.45 -10.59 -9.57
CA GLY A 2 0.06 -9.23 -9.50
C GLY A 2 0.70 -9.05 -8.13
N GLU A 3 1.99 -8.70 -8.09
CA GLU A 3 2.59 -8.26 -6.85
C GLU A 3 2.18 -6.80 -6.60
N VAL A 4 1.75 -6.51 -5.38
CA VAL A 4 1.45 -5.16 -4.93
C VAL A 4 2.42 -4.77 -3.83
N PHE A 5 3.16 -3.68 -4.07
CA PHE A 5 4.05 -3.11 -3.06
C PHE A 5 3.33 -1.99 -2.32
N VAL A 6 3.28 -2.11 -1.00
CA VAL A 6 2.64 -1.12 -0.11
C VAL A 6 3.72 -0.29 0.57
N PHE A 7 3.62 1.03 0.44
CA PHE A 7 4.52 1.97 1.08
C PHE A 7 3.74 2.88 2.01
N LEU A 8 4.17 2.96 3.27
CA LEU A 8 3.71 3.95 4.24
C LEU A 8 4.82 4.99 4.45
N ASN A 9 4.44 6.26 4.65
CA ASN A 9 5.38 7.27 5.10
C ASN A 9 5.71 7.10 6.60
N ARG A 10 6.77 7.78 7.09
CA ARG A 10 7.27 7.64 8.46
C ARG A 10 6.21 7.88 9.55
N SER A 11 5.38 8.92 9.36
CA SER A 11 4.18 9.14 10.16
C SER A 11 3.01 8.60 9.32
N PRO A 12 2.52 7.38 9.54
CA PRO A 12 1.73 6.60 8.57
C PRO A 12 0.36 7.23 8.26
N THR A 13 0.36 8.34 7.53
CA THR A 13 -0.80 9.14 7.14
C THR A 13 -1.03 9.08 5.64
N HIS A 14 -0.04 8.57 4.90
CA HIS A 14 -0.09 8.37 3.46
C HIS A 14 0.26 6.93 3.13
N VAL A 15 -0.50 6.36 2.19
CA VAL A 15 -0.22 5.06 1.61
C VAL A 15 -0.06 5.18 0.10
N LYS A 16 0.93 4.46 -0.44
CA LYS A 16 1.10 4.23 -1.87
C LYS A 16 1.02 2.73 -2.15
N LEU A 17 0.28 2.35 -3.18
CA LEU A 17 0.21 0.98 -3.68
C LEU A 17 0.75 0.97 -5.11
N LEU A 18 1.87 0.28 -5.32
CA LEU A 18 2.43 0.06 -6.65
C LEU A 18 2.01 -1.33 -7.12
N HIS A 19 1.28 -1.38 -8.21
CA HIS A 19 0.73 -2.61 -8.80
C HIS A 19 1.19 -2.73 -10.26
N TRP A 20 1.70 -3.90 -10.63
CA TRP A 20 1.90 -4.26 -12.04
C TRP A 20 0.64 -4.89 -12.63
N GLU A 21 0.09 -4.25 -13.66
CA GLU A 21 -1.09 -4.70 -14.39
C GLU A 21 -0.77 -4.98 -15.85
N LYS A 22 -1.71 -5.64 -16.55
CA LYS A 22 -1.60 -5.82 -18.00
C LYS A 22 -1.74 -4.45 -18.70
N GLY A 23 -0.60 -3.82 -18.97
CA GLY A 23 -0.52 -2.50 -19.60
C GLY A 23 0.44 -1.53 -18.90
N GLY A 24 0.98 -1.89 -17.74
CA GLY A 24 2.02 -1.10 -17.06
C GLY A 24 1.83 -1.01 -15.55
N PHE A 25 2.52 -0.05 -14.95
CA PHE A 25 2.42 0.22 -13.51
C PHE A 25 1.24 1.12 -13.18
N VAL A 26 0.48 0.73 -12.17
CA VAL A 26 -0.57 1.55 -11.56
C VAL A 26 -0.11 1.95 -10.16
N LEU A 27 -0.20 3.25 -9.85
CA LEU A 27 0.11 3.80 -8.54
C LEU A 27 -1.15 4.38 -7.90
N TYR A 28 -1.63 3.76 -6.83
CA TYR A 28 -2.69 4.32 -6.00
C TYR A 28 -2.09 5.15 -4.88
N TYR A 29 -2.72 6.28 -4.56
CA TYR A 29 -2.27 7.19 -3.49
C TYR A 29 -3.46 7.60 -2.63
N LYS A 30 -3.34 7.43 -1.31
CA LYS A 30 -4.33 7.91 -0.35
C LYS A 30 -3.65 8.63 0.80
N ARG A 31 -4.15 9.83 1.10
CA ARG A 31 -3.82 10.62 2.29
C ARG A 31 -5.00 10.58 3.25
N LEU A 32 -4.73 10.37 4.53
CA LEU A 32 -5.71 10.59 5.58
C LEU A 32 -5.73 12.08 5.93
N GLU A 33 -6.92 12.64 6.06
CA GLU A 33 -7.08 14.02 6.55
C GLU A 33 -6.79 14.13 8.06
N SER A 34 -7.04 13.04 8.80
CA SER A 34 -6.76 12.90 10.22
C SER A 34 -6.44 11.44 10.58
N GLY A 35 -5.68 11.24 11.66
CA GLY A 35 -5.29 9.91 12.16
C GLY A 35 -4.14 9.25 11.38
N THR A 36 -3.86 7.99 11.71
CA THR A 36 -2.81 7.19 11.08
C THR A 36 -3.32 5.81 10.67
N PHE A 37 -2.76 5.27 9.59
CA PHE A 37 -2.91 3.86 9.24
C PHE A 37 -2.27 3.01 10.35
N LEU A 38 -2.99 1.99 10.77
CA LEU A 38 -2.44 0.96 11.64
C LEU A 38 -1.48 0.10 10.81
N ALA A 39 -0.19 0.16 11.15
CA ALA A 39 0.74 -0.83 10.65
C ALA A 39 0.35 -2.19 11.28
N PRO A 40 0.33 -3.28 10.50
CA PRO A 40 0.10 -4.59 11.08
C PRO A 40 1.23 -4.88 12.10
N HIS A 41 0.87 -5.34 13.30
CA HIS A 41 1.82 -5.67 14.37
C HIS A 41 2.72 -6.88 14.03
N THR A 42 2.48 -7.53 12.89
CA THR A 42 3.23 -8.66 12.38
C THR A 42 3.59 -8.41 10.91
N LYS A 43 4.78 -8.85 10.46
CA LYS A 43 5.13 -8.90 9.03
C LYS A 43 4.19 -9.89 8.35
N GLN A 44 3.07 -9.41 7.82
CA GLN A 44 2.09 -10.26 7.15
C GLN A 44 2.24 -10.10 5.64
N ARG A 45 2.58 -11.19 4.95
CA ARG A 45 2.48 -11.27 3.49
C ARG A 45 1.02 -11.52 3.15
N VAL A 46 0.29 -10.46 2.81
CA VAL A 46 -1.08 -10.56 2.29
C VAL A 46 -0.99 -10.88 0.80
N VAL A 47 -1.28 -12.13 0.43
CA VAL A 47 -1.46 -12.53 -0.97
C VAL A 47 -2.94 -12.34 -1.27
N LEU A 48 -3.27 -11.39 -2.15
CA LEU A 48 -4.60 -11.27 -2.72
C LEU A 48 -4.61 -12.12 -3.99
N GLU A 49 -5.33 -13.24 -3.98
CA GLU A 49 -5.54 -14.10 -5.16
C GLU A 49 -6.49 -13.48 -6.18
#